data_AF-A0ABD2Q1Z0-F1
#
_entry.id   AF-A0ABD2Q1Z0-F1
#
_cell.length_a   1.000
_cell.length_b   1.000
_cell.length_c   1.000
_cell.angle_alpha   90.00
_cell.angle_beta   90.00
_cell.angle_gamma   90.00
#
_symmetry.space_group_name_H-M   'P 1'
#
loop_
_entity.id
_entity.type
_entity.pdbx_description
1 polymer ?
#
loop_
_entity_poly.entity_id
_entity_poly.type
_entity_poly.pdbx_seq_one_letter_code
_entity_poly.pdbx_strand_id
1 'polypeptide(L)' 'MSQQRKLSTANRKELTESFNKYDNNKNGYLEESELMRLFKNSGYSDEYAQAFIKKFDTNKDNKISYFEFMEACENKKS' A
#
# COMPACT_ATOMS: atom_id res chain seq x y z
N MET A 1 31.24 4.69 -2.24
CA MET A 1 30.19 3.65 -2.24
C MET A 1 29.05 4.11 -1.33
N SER A 2 28.08 4.84 -1.86
CA SER A 2 26.82 5.13 -1.15
C SER A 2 25.73 5.39 -2.19
N GLN A 3 25.23 4.32 -2.83
CA GLN A 3 24.01 4.44 -3.62
C GLN A 3 22.83 4.54 -2.65
N GLN A 4 22.61 5.73 -2.11
CA GLN A 4 21.37 6.05 -1.43
C GLN A 4 20.31 6.13 -2.52
N ARG A 5 19.53 5.06 -2.67
CA ARG A 5 18.46 4.93 -3.66
C ARG A 5 17.52 6.11 -3.49
N LYS A 6 17.69 7.10 -4.36
CA LYS A 6 16.75 8.19 -4.53
C LYS A 6 15.47 7.54 -5.00
N LEU A 7 14.45 7.45 -4.14
CA LEU A 7 13.06 7.57 -4.57
C LEU A 7 13.00 8.89 -5.34
N SER A 8 13.27 8.81 -6.66
CA SER A 8 13.19 9.94 -7.56
C SER A 8 11.80 10.51 -7.36
N THR A 9 11.71 11.81 -7.18
CA THR A 9 10.49 12.53 -6.77
C THR A 9 9.26 12.16 -7.62
N ALA A 10 9.48 11.68 -8.84
CA ALA A 10 8.51 11.06 -9.73
C ALA A 10 7.81 9.82 -9.14
N ASN A 11 8.55 8.79 -8.69
CA ASN A 11 7.96 7.60 -8.06
C ASN A 11 7.19 7.95 -6.80
N ARG A 12 7.66 8.95 -6.04
CA ARG A 12 6.99 9.35 -4.80
C ARG A 12 5.61 9.95 -5.07
N LYS A 13 5.46 10.75 -6.12
CA LYS A 13 4.15 11.29 -6.55
C LYS A 13 3.21 10.18 -7.01
N GLU A 14 3.67 9.29 -7.90
CA GLU A 14 2.83 8.18 -8.39
C GLU A 14 2.39 7.25 -7.26
N LEU A 15 3.28 6.99 -6.29
CA LEU A 15 2.96 6.22 -5.09
C LEU A 15 1.94 6.94 -4.22
N THR A 16 2.11 8.25 -3.98
CA THR A 16 1.14 9.06 -3.22
C THR A 16 -0.22 9.13 -3.93
N GLU A 17 -0.26 9.30 -5.24
CA GLU A 17 -1.53 9.33 -6.01
C GLU A 17 -2.23 7.97 -6.01
N SER A 18 -1.46 6.89 -6.18
CA SER A 18 -2.00 5.53 -6.06
C SER A 18 -2.52 5.29 -4.65
N PHE A 19 -1.76 5.65 -3.63
CA PHE A 19 -2.15 5.52 -2.23
C PHE A 19 -3.43 6.30 -1.93
N ASN A 20 -3.50 7.58 -2.31
CA ASN A 20 -4.68 8.43 -2.15
C ASN A 20 -5.92 7.92 -2.91
N LYS A 21 -5.74 7.10 -3.94
CA LYS A 21 -6.86 6.48 -4.66
C LYS A 21 -7.46 5.33 -3.88
N TYR A 22 -6.66 4.64 -3.07
CA TYR A 22 -7.10 3.54 -2.22
C TYR A 22 -7.53 4.04 -0.83
N ASP A 23 -6.87 5.09 -0.31
CA ASP A 23 -7.11 5.72 0.98
C ASP A 23 -8.33 6.64 0.88
N ASN A 24 -9.48 6.11 1.31
CA ASN A 24 -10.77 6.78 1.15
C ASN A 24 -11.01 7.78 2.28
N ASN A 25 -10.51 7.48 3.48
CA ASN A 25 -10.58 8.35 4.64
C ASN A 25 -9.44 9.40 4.70
N LYS A 26 -8.43 9.29 3.83
CA LYS A 26 -7.25 10.16 3.74
C LYS A 26 -6.48 10.26 5.06
N ASN A 27 -6.45 9.19 5.84
CA ASN A 27 -5.74 9.13 7.12
C ASN A 27 -4.23 8.85 6.94
N GLY A 28 -3.77 8.51 5.73
CA GLY A 28 -2.38 8.13 5.44
C GLY A 28 -2.06 6.65 5.68
N TYR A 29 -3.07 5.80 5.86
CA TYR A 29 -3.00 4.37 6.14
C TYR A 29 -4.12 3.62 5.40
N LEU A 30 -3.80 2.60 4.61
CA LEU A 30 -4.83 1.74 4.04
C LEU A 30 -5.25 0.69 5.07
N GLU A 31 -6.34 0.95 5.78
CA GLU A 31 -6.85 0.03 6.79
C GLU A 31 -7.51 -1.20 6.15
N GLU A 32 -7.49 -2.34 6.84
CA GLU A 32 -8.18 -3.55 6.38
C GLU A 32 -9.64 -3.27 6.02
N SER A 33 -10.32 -2.49 6.85
CA SER A 33 -11.73 -2.12 6.64
C SER A 33 -11.95 -1.37 5.33
N GLU A 34 -11.01 -0.50 4.94
CA GLU A 34 -11.11 0.29 3.70
C GLU A 34 -10.84 -0.58 2.48
N LEU A 35 -9.81 -1.44 2.55
CA LEU A 35 -9.51 -2.40 1.50
C LEU A 35 -10.65 -3.40 1.33
N MET A 36 -11.17 -3.99 2.40
CA MET A 36 -12.34 -4.87 2.36
C MET A 36 -13.53 -4.19 1.69
N ARG A 37 -13.82 -2.94 2.07
CA ARG A 37 -14.91 -2.18 1.45
C ARG A 37 -14.67 -1.92 -0.04
N LEU A 38 -13.45 -1.58 -0.43
CA LEU A 38 -13.06 -1.32 -1.81
C LEU A 38 -13.12 -2.58 -2.67
N PHE A 39 -12.59 -3.70 -2.16
CA PHE A 39 -12.64 -5.01 -2.81
C PHE A 39 -14.07 -5.51 -2.94
N LYS A 40 -14.89 -5.39 -1.89
CA LYS A 40 -16.31 -5.73 -1.91
C LYS A 40 -17.08 -4.89 -2.92
N ASN A 41 -16.82 -3.57 -2.98
CA ASN A 41 -17.42 -2.69 -3.99
C ASN A 41 -16.96 -3.01 -5.42
N SER A 42 -15.76 -3.56 -5.56
CA SER A 42 -15.19 -3.98 -6.84
C SER A 42 -15.52 -5.43 -7.22
N GLY A 43 -16.28 -6.15 -6.38
CA GLY A 43 -16.70 -7.54 -6.62
C GLY A 43 -15.70 -8.62 -6.23
N TYR A 44 -14.66 -8.29 -5.46
CA TYR A 44 -13.71 -9.25 -4.91
C TYR A 44 -14.12 -9.72 -3.52
N SER A 45 -13.79 -10.96 -3.19
CA SER A 45 -14.06 -11.57 -1.87
C SER A 45 -13.15 -11.02 -0.77
N ASP A 46 -13.63 -11.07 0.48
CA ASP A 46 -12.88 -10.62 1.66
C ASP A 46 -11.53 -11.33 1.83
N GLU A 47 -11.44 -12.61 1.42
CA GLU A 47 -10.19 -13.38 1.42
C GLU A 47 -9.11 -12.75 0.52
N TYR A 48 -9.51 -12.15 -0.60
CA TYR A 48 -8.58 -11.47 -1.51
C TYR A 48 -8.04 -10.19 -0.86
N ALA A 49 -8.89 -9.45 -0.15
CA ALA A 49 -8.48 -8.28 0.61
C ALA A 49 -7.46 -8.65 1.70
N GLN A 50 -7.73 -9.72 2.46
CA GLN A 50 -6.81 -10.20 3.50
C GLN A 50 -5.49 -10.71 2.94
N ALA A 51 -5.52 -11.45 1.82
CA ALA A 51 -4.31 -11.90 1.15
C ALA A 51 -3.49 -10.73 0.61
N PHE A 52 -4.16 -9.67 0.13
CA PHE A 52 -3.51 -8.44 -0.29
C PHE A 52 -2.83 -7.75 0.89
N ILE A 53 -3.55 -7.53 1.99
CA ILE A 53 -2.99 -6.89 3.19
C ILE A 53 -1.78 -7.68 3.69
N LYS A 54 -1.91 -8.98 3.94
CA LYS A 54 -0.79 -9.82 4.40
C LYS A 54 0.44 -9.80 3.49
N LYS A 55 0.28 -9.47 2.21
CA LYS A 55 1.38 -9.41 1.25
C LYS A 55 2.15 -8.09 1.32
N PHE A 56 1.51 -7.01 1.75
CA PHE A 56 2.08 -5.66 1.80
C PHE A 56 2.34 -5.19 3.24
N ASP A 57 1.48 -5.59 4.18
CA ASP A 57 1.59 -5.39 5.63
C ASP A 57 2.74 -6.24 6.18
N THR A 58 3.87 -5.56 6.44
CA THR A 58 5.08 -6.21 6.94
C THR A 58 5.12 -6.18 8.46
N ASN A 59 4.55 -5.13 9.07
CA ASN A 59 4.52 -4.95 10.51
C ASN A 59 3.36 -5.71 11.21
N LYS A 60 2.43 -6.28 10.43
CA LYS A 60 1.23 -7.03 10.84
C LYS A 60 0.25 -6.21 11.68
N ASP A 61 0.12 -4.92 11.41
CA ASP A 61 -0.83 -4.04 12.08
C ASP A 61 -2.21 -3.99 11.38
N ASN A 62 -2.40 -4.82 10.34
CA ASN A 62 -3.59 -4.92 9.50
C ASN A 62 -3.95 -3.60 8.80
N LYS A 63 -2.95 -2.74 8.58
CA LYS A 63 -3.03 -1.56 7.73
C LYS A 63 -1.76 -1.44 6.92
N ILE A 64 -1.82 -0.73 5.80
CA ILE A 64 -0.63 -0.45 5.00
C ILE A 64 -0.30 1.01 5.19
N SER A 65 0.76 1.28 5.95
CA SER A 65 1.27 2.64 6.09
C SER A 65 1.91 3.11 4.78
N TYR A 66 1.98 4.44 4.59
CA TYR A 66 2.71 5.02 3.46
C TYR A 66 4.14 4.48 3.34
N PHE A 67 4.82 4.25 4.46
CA PHE A 67 6.18 3.69 4.49
C PHE A 67 6.21 2.25 3.99
N GLU A 68 5.32 1.38 4.46
CA GLU A 68 5.24 -0.01 4.00
C GLU A 68 4.87 -0.11 2.53
N PHE A 69 3.99 0.77 2.04
CA PHE A 69 3.67 0.84 0.63
C PHE A 69 4.91 1.19 -0.22
N MET A 70 5.72 2.16 0.24
CA MET A 70 6.98 2.51 -0.42
C MET A 70 7.98 1.36 -0.36
N GLU A 71 8.17 0.73 0.81
CA GLU A 71 9.09 -0.40 0.97
C GLU A 71 8.67 -1.59 0.12
N ALA A 72 7.37 -1.93 0.09
CA ALA A 72 6.86 -3.01 -0.74
C ALA A 72 7.04 -2.73 -2.24
N CYS A 73 6.96 -1.47 -2.67
CA CYS A 73 7.29 -1.07 -4.04
C CYS A 73 8.81 -1.07 -4.32
N GLU A 74 9.66 -0.86 -3.32
CA GLU A 74 11.12 -0.94 -3.45
C GLU A 74 11.61 -2.40 -3.51
N ASN A 75 11.00 -3.30 -2.73
CA ASN A 75 11.46 -4.68 -2.55
C ASN A 75 11.13 -5.62 -3.72
N LYS A 76 10.49 -5.13 -4.80
CA LYS A 76 10.21 -5.90 -6.02
C LYS A 76 11.37 -5.98 -7.03
N LYS A 77 12.56 -5.48 -6.69
CA LYS A 77 13.79 -5.67 -7.49
C LYS A 77 14.77 -6.61 -6.78
N SER A 78 14.59 -7.92 -6.97
CA SER A 78 15.67 -8.92 -6.94
C SER A 78 15.40 -9.98 -7.98
#